data_AF-A0A975P002-F1
#
_entry.id   AF-A0A975P002-F1
#
_cell.length_a   1.000
_cell.length_b   1.000
_cell.length_c   1.000
_cell.angle_alpha   90.00
_cell.angle_beta   90.00
_cell.angle_gamma   90.00
#
_symmetry.space_group_name_H-M   'P 1'
#
loop_
_entity.id
_entity.type
_entity.pdbx_description
1 polymer ?
#
loop_
_entity_poly.entity_id
_entity_poly.type
_entity_poly.pdbx_seq_one_letter_code
_entity_poly.pdbx_strand_id
1 'polypeptide(L)'
;MTAGRTLSACGILAAAIVVSGETAEAKECSRSGSYHLTSAGPWQMRIRARSGEACSAGFRAGGNMIFKRLFLVSAPQHGSISLREGGHYTYSTQAGYRGPDSFMLRICGNEGGMDGCADLKYTVTID
;
A
#
# COMPACT_ATOMS: atom_id res chain seq x y z
N MET A 1 14.13 -0.22 -72.73
CA MET A 1 14.40 -1.33 -71.81
C MET A 1 14.36 -0.79 -70.39
N THR A 2 13.66 -1.50 -69.49
CA THR A 2 13.60 -1.35 -68.01
C THR A 2 12.73 -0.17 -67.51
N ALA A 3 11.42 -0.31 -67.26
CA ALA A 3 10.74 -0.87 -66.06
C ALA A 3 11.24 -0.22 -64.75
N GLY A 4 10.47 0.36 -63.84
CA GLY A 4 9.06 0.21 -63.45
C GLY A 4 9.05 0.31 -61.91
N ARG A 5 8.34 1.29 -61.36
CA ARG A 5 8.22 1.58 -59.90
C ARG A 5 7.53 0.43 -59.17
N THR A 6 7.94 0.09 -57.94
CA THR A 6 7.11 0.05 -56.70
C THR A 6 7.86 -0.61 -55.54
N LEU A 7 7.79 0.01 -54.36
CA LEU A 7 8.23 -0.56 -53.08
C LEU A 7 7.37 -1.78 -52.74
N SER A 8 8.01 -2.92 -52.46
CA SER A 8 7.36 -4.09 -51.89
C SER A 8 7.47 -4.02 -50.37
N ALA A 9 6.32 -3.86 -49.72
CA ALA A 9 6.16 -4.05 -48.29
C ALA A 9 6.36 -5.53 -47.96
N CYS A 10 7.21 -5.84 -47.00
CA CYS A 10 7.16 -7.13 -46.31
C CYS A 10 7.30 -6.90 -44.80
N GLY A 11 6.15 -6.96 -44.14
CA GLY A 11 6.01 -7.39 -42.76
C GLY A 11 6.77 -6.57 -41.72
N ILE A 12 6.21 -5.43 -41.34
CA ILE A 12 6.44 -4.89 -40.00
C ILE A 12 5.90 -5.96 -39.04
N LEU A 13 6.79 -6.82 -38.51
CA LEU A 13 6.49 -7.51 -37.26
C LEU A 13 6.46 -6.43 -36.19
N ALA A 14 5.30 -5.80 -36.06
CA ALA A 14 4.92 -5.15 -34.83
C ALA A 14 4.76 -6.29 -33.82
N ALA A 15 5.87 -6.71 -33.22
CA ALA A 15 5.80 -7.23 -31.87
C ALA A 15 5.26 -6.07 -31.03
N ALA A 16 3.94 -6.01 -30.89
CA ALA A 16 3.31 -5.32 -29.79
C ALA A 16 3.80 -6.03 -28.53
N ILE A 17 5.00 -5.67 -28.08
CA ILE A 17 5.42 -5.91 -26.70
C ILE A 17 4.36 -5.19 -25.91
N VAL A 18 3.56 -5.99 -25.22
CA VAL A 18 2.50 -5.56 -24.33
C VAL A 18 3.09 -4.44 -23.48
N VAL A 19 2.60 -3.21 -23.74
CA VAL A 19 2.87 -2.05 -22.90
C VAL A 19 2.52 -2.47 -21.48
N SER A 20 3.49 -2.29 -20.60
CA SER A 20 3.38 -2.26 -19.15
C SER A 20 2.32 -3.21 -18.60
N GLY A 21 2.76 -4.38 -18.15
CA GLY A 21 2.18 -4.91 -16.93
C GLY A 21 2.41 -3.86 -15.84
N GLU A 22 1.52 -2.87 -15.78
CA GLU A 22 1.39 -1.93 -14.69
C GLU A 22 0.89 -2.82 -13.55
N THR A 23 1.83 -3.52 -12.91
CA THR A 23 1.64 -3.96 -11.54
C THR A 23 1.06 -2.74 -10.87
N ALA A 24 -0.14 -2.86 -10.31
CA ALA A 24 -0.84 -1.82 -9.60
C ALA A 24 0.07 -1.28 -8.48
N GLU A 25 1.04 -0.45 -8.85
CA GLU A 25 1.77 0.42 -7.97
C GLU A 25 0.69 1.39 -7.54
N ALA A 26 0.10 1.06 -6.39
CA ALA A 26 -0.73 1.96 -5.62
C ALA A 26 -0.15 3.37 -5.75
N LYS A 27 -0.84 4.19 -6.52
CA LYS A 27 -0.52 5.57 -6.85
C LYS A 27 -0.18 6.27 -5.54
N GLU A 28 1.10 6.57 -5.39
CA GLU A 28 1.75 7.40 -4.37
C GLU A 28 0.99 7.52 -3.04
N CYS A 29 0.82 6.40 -2.33
CA CYS A 29 0.35 6.47 -0.96
C CYS A 29 1.51 6.82 -0.02
N SER A 30 1.62 8.09 0.38
CA SER A 30 2.62 8.50 1.35
C SER A 30 2.21 8.05 2.75
N ARG A 31 3.11 7.34 3.44
CA ARG A 31 2.89 6.79 4.78
C ARG A 31 4.05 7.18 5.68
N SER A 32 3.76 7.75 6.84
CA SER A 32 4.79 8.14 7.82
C SER A 32 4.36 7.84 9.24
N GLY A 33 5.36 7.71 10.11
CA GLY A 33 5.21 7.38 11.52
C GLY A 33 6.23 6.34 11.97
N SER A 34 6.38 6.21 13.27
CA SER A 34 7.31 5.29 13.92
C SER A 34 6.64 4.68 15.14
N TYR A 35 7.04 3.47 15.50
CA TYR A 35 6.48 2.73 16.63
C TYR A 35 7.53 1.78 17.20
N HIS A 36 7.34 1.41 18.47
CA HIS A 36 8.07 0.36 19.16
C HIS A 36 7.06 -0.62 19.74
N LEU A 37 7.27 -1.93 19.56
CA LEU A 37 6.39 -2.97 20.10
C LEU A 37 6.50 -3.09 21.61
N THR A 38 7.62 -2.65 22.19
CA THR A 38 7.84 -2.63 23.64
C THR A 38 7.01 -1.56 24.37
N SER A 39 6.27 -0.71 23.64
CA SER A 39 5.38 0.30 24.21
C SER A 39 4.04 0.37 23.48
N ALA A 40 2.96 0.36 24.25
CA ALA A 40 1.60 0.23 23.73
C ALA A 40 1.14 1.39 22.84
N GLY A 41 1.67 2.61 22.97
CA GLY A 41 1.20 3.78 22.23
C GLY A 41 -0.03 4.47 22.86
N PRO A 42 -0.85 5.22 22.10
CA PRO A 42 -0.99 5.15 20.64
C PRO A 42 0.08 5.92 19.88
N TRP A 43 0.72 5.24 18.92
CA TRP A 43 1.68 5.83 18.00
C TRP A 43 0.97 6.52 16.85
N GLN A 44 1.34 7.77 16.57
CA GLN A 44 0.72 8.56 15.52
C GLN A 44 1.27 8.15 14.15
N MET A 45 0.38 7.69 13.28
CA MET A 45 0.68 7.34 11.91
C MET A 45 -0.10 8.25 10.97
N ARG A 46 0.49 8.56 9.80
CA ARG A 46 -0.16 9.40 8.79
C ARG A 46 -0.18 8.70 7.44
N ILE A 47 -1.29 8.87 6.73
CA ILE A 47 -1.48 8.41 5.36
C ILE A 47 -2.01 9.57 4.53
N ARG A 48 -1.49 9.74 3.31
CA ARG A 48 -2.17 10.49 2.26
C ARG A 48 -2.50 9.56 1.11
N ALA A 49 -3.74 9.64 0.64
CA ALA A 49 -4.28 8.79 -0.40
C ALA A 49 -5.19 9.61 -1.31
N ARG A 50 -5.28 9.26 -2.59
CA ARG A 50 -6.26 9.86 -3.49
C ARG A 50 -7.61 9.15 -3.39
N SER A 51 -8.70 9.89 -3.57
CA SER A 51 -10.05 9.34 -3.61
C SER A 51 -10.20 8.21 -4.64
N GLY A 52 -10.75 7.07 -4.21
CA GLY A 52 -10.96 5.86 -5.03
C GLY A 52 -9.74 4.96 -5.16
N GLU A 53 -8.64 5.27 -4.46
CA GLU A 53 -7.39 4.52 -4.54
C GLU A 53 -7.14 3.66 -3.31
N ALA A 54 -6.27 2.67 -3.47
CA ALA A 54 -5.89 1.73 -2.42
C ALA A 54 -4.41 1.88 -2.04
N CYS A 55 -4.15 1.97 -0.75
CA CYS A 55 -2.85 2.04 -0.12
C CYS A 55 -2.47 0.68 0.46
N SER A 56 -1.54 -0.03 -0.18
CA SER A 56 -0.97 -1.25 0.39
C SER A 56 0.32 -0.95 1.16
N ALA A 57 0.44 -1.53 2.34
CA ALA A 57 1.56 -1.36 3.23
C ALA A 57 1.87 -2.67 3.96
N GLY A 58 3.11 -2.79 4.45
CA GLY A 58 3.49 -3.87 5.34
C GLY A 58 4.43 -3.37 6.41
N PHE A 59 4.36 -3.99 7.58
CA PHE A 59 5.35 -3.80 8.62
C PHE A 59 6.59 -4.60 8.26
N ARG A 60 7.72 -3.92 8.08
CA ARG A 60 8.98 -4.58 7.74
C ARG A 60 9.46 -5.38 8.95
N ALA A 61 9.55 -6.70 8.80
CA ALA A 61 10.30 -7.55 9.71
C ALA A 61 11.78 -7.55 9.32
N GLY A 62 12.68 -7.55 10.29
CA GLY A 62 14.13 -7.47 10.06
C GLY A 62 14.89 -6.83 11.22
N GLY A 63 16.18 -7.12 11.31
CA GLY A 63 17.00 -6.74 12.47
C GLY A 63 16.43 -7.36 13.75
N ASN A 64 16.11 -6.51 14.73
CA ASN A 64 15.58 -6.92 16.03
C ASN A 64 14.05 -7.00 16.07
N MET A 65 13.35 -6.88 14.94
CA MET A 65 11.89 -6.80 14.87
C MET A 65 11.28 -8.05 14.24
N ILE A 66 10.41 -8.75 14.98
CA ILE A 66 9.64 -9.91 14.53
C ILE A 66 8.15 -9.57 14.65
N PHE A 67 7.45 -9.55 13.53
CA PHE A 67 6.00 -9.41 13.50
C PHE A 67 5.31 -10.75 13.74
N LYS A 68 4.28 -10.79 14.60
CA LYS A 68 3.50 -12.01 14.90
C LYS A 68 2.02 -11.89 14.53
N ARG A 69 1.35 -10.77 14.88
CA ARG A 69 -0.10 -10.60 14.70
C ARG A 69 -0.47 -9.15 14.39
N LEU A 70 -1.52 -8.98 13.60
CA LEU A 70 -2.11 -7.68 13.25
C LEU A 70 -3.62 -7.74 13.44
N PHE A 71 -4.16 -6.72 14.08
CA PHE A 71 -5.59 -6.59 14.36
C PHE A 71 -6.10 -5.23 13.89
N LEU A 72 -7.31 -5.21 13.35
CA LEU A 72 -8.08 -3.99 13.14
C LEU A 72 -8.84 -3.68 14.43
N VAL A 73 -8.49 -2.58 15.09
CA VAL A 73 -9.09 -2.17 16.37
C VAL A 73 -10.30 -1.29 16.13
N SER A 74 -10.21 -0.35 15.17
CA SER A 74 -11.34 0.47 14.75
C SER A 74 -11.30 0.65 13.23
N ALA A 75 -12.43 0.43 12.57
CA ALA A 75 -12.54 0.60 11.13
C ALA A 75 -12.59 2.09 10.74
N PRO A 76 -12.09 2.44 9.54
CA PRO A 76 -12.31 3.77 8.95
C PRO A 76 -13.79 4.03 8.61
N GLN A 77 -14.17 5.30 8.48
CA GLN A 77 -15.55 5.67 8.08
C GLN A 77 -15.70 5.87 6.58
N HIS A 78 -14.63 6.28 5.88
CA HIS A 78 -14.65 6.66 4.46
C HIS A 78 -13.68 5.81 3.63
N GLY A 79 -13.48 4.58 4.08
CA GLY A 79 -12.65 3.58 3.44
C GLY A 79 -12.85 2.21 4.07
N SER A 80 -11.94 1.30 3.74
CA SER A 80 -11.94 -0.06 4.30
C SER A 80 -10.51 -0.54 4.53
N ILE A 81 -10.34 -1.47 5.48
CA ILE A 81 -9.06 -2.12 5.76
C ILE A 81 -9.20 -3.61 5.49
N SER A 82 -8.30 -4.14 4.67
CA SER A 82 -8.08 -5.57 4.50
C SER A 82 -6.73 -5.95 5.09
N LEU A 83 -6.73 -6.84 6.09
CA LEU A 83 -5.51 -7.41 6.66
C LEU A 83 -5.04 -8.58 5.81
N ARG A 84 -3.73 -8.71 5.64
CA ARG A 84 -3.08 -9.81 4.91
C ARG A 84 -2.06 -10.48 5.81
N GLU A 85 -1.69 -11.71 5.46
CA GLU A 85 -0.62 -12.43 6.15
C GLU A 85 0.72 -11.68 6.04
N GLY A 86 1.65 -12.02 6.92
CA GLY A 86 2.99 -11.42 6.93
C GLY A 86 3.05 -9.96 7.38
N GLY A 87 1.98 -9.43 8.01
CA GLY A 87 1.96 -8.06 8.52
C GLY A 87 1.71 -7.01 7.44
N HIS A 88 1.09 -7.44 6.34
CA HIS A 88 0.63 -6.57 5.27
C HIS A 88 -0.83 -6.16 5.49
N TYR A 89 -1.19 -4.97 5.04
CA TYR A 89 -2.56 -4.48 5.02
C TYR A 89 -2.80 -3.59 3.81
N THR A 90 -4.05 -3.51 3.38
CA THR A 90 -4.50 -2.62 2.32
C THR A 90 -5.60 -1.71 2.87
N TYR A 91 -5.41 -0.40 2.76
CA TYR A 91 -6.43 0.61 3.02
C TYR A 91 -7.03 1.09 1.70
N SER A 92 -8.32 0.87 1.47
CA SER A 92 -9.00 1.30 0.24
C SER A 92 -9.93 2.47 0.55
N THR A 93 -9.71 3.61 -0.10
CA THR A 93 -10.55 4.80 0.08
C THR A 93 -11.89 4.64 -0.62
N GLN A 94 -12.93 5.27 -0.09
CA GLN A 94 -14.21 5.38 -0.78
C GLN A 94 -14.09 6.35 -1.96
N ALA A 95 -14.43 5.89 -3.16
CA ALA A 95 -14.44 6.74 -4.35
C ALA A 95 -15.40 7.92 -4.19
N GLY A 96 -14.95 9.12 -4.60
CA GLY A 96 -15.71 10.36 -4.53
C GLY A 96 -15.66 11.07 -3.17
N TYR A 97 -15.17 10.41 -2.11
CA TYR A 97 -14.93 11.08 -0.83
C TYR A 97 -13.59 11.80 -0.83
N ARG A 98 -13.58 13.04 -0.30
CA ARG A 98 -12.37 13.82 -0.01
C ARG A 98 -12.50 14.42 1.37
N GLY A 99 -11.48 14.26 2.20
CA GLY A 99 -11.54 14.66 3.59
C GLY A 99 -10.70 13.78 4.51
N PRO A 100 -10.80 14.01 5.83
CA PRO A 100 -10.10 13.21 6.81
C PRO A 100 -10.77 11.85 7.01
N ASP A 101 -9.96 10.83 7.28
CA ASP A 101 -10.42 9.54 7.79
C ASP A 101 -9.46 9.05 8.88
N SER A 102 -9.88 8.09 9.70
CA SER A 102 -9.05 7.56 10.76
C SER A 102 -9.40 6.12 11.10
N PHE A 103 -8.38 5.34 11.42
CA PHE A 103 -8.54 3.96 11.89
C PHE A 103 -7.43 3.61 12.87
N MET A 104 -7.61 2.51 13.60
CA MET A 104 -6.60 2.00 14.53
C MET A 104 -6.24 0.57 14.21
N LEU A 105 -4.93 0.29 14.18
CA LEU A 105 -4.39 -1.06 14.10
C LEU A 105 -3.64 -1.39 15.40
N ARG A 106 -3.71 -2.65 15.83
CA ARG A 106 -2.82 -3.17 16.87
C ARG A 106 -1.89 -4.19 16.24
N ILE A 107 -0.59 -3.93 16.36
CA ILE A 107 0.48 -4.82 15.91
C ILE A 107 1.12 -5.48 17.12
N CYS A 108 1.32 -6.79 17.09
CA CYS A 108 2.01 -7.54 18.13
C CYS A 108 3.16 -8.34 17.54
N GLY A 109 4.22 -8.51 18.33
CA GLY A 109 5.43 -9.14 17.88
C GLY A 109 6.49 -9.21 18.98
N ASN A 110 7.74 -9.29 18.54
CA ASN A 110 8.92 -9.23 19.38
C ASN A 110 9.84 -8.12 18.88
N GLU A 111 10.35 -7.31 19.79
CA GLU A 111 11.35 -6.29 19.49
C GLU A 111 12.52 -6.45 20.47
N GLY A 112 13.71 -6.74 19.96
CA GLY A 112 14.92 -6.89 20.77
C GLY A 112 14.85 -8.03 21.79
N GLY A 113 14.10 -9.10 21.50
CA GLY A 113 13.90 -10.23 22.41
C GLY A 113 12.70 -10.06 23.34
N MET A 114 12.04 -8.91 23.38
CA MET A 114 10.87 -8.67 24.22
C MET A 114 9.57 -8.74 23.41
N ASP A 115 8.63 -9.54 23.87
CA ASP A 115 7.29 -9.58 23.29
C ASP A 115 6.48 -8.35 23.70
N GLY A 116 5.73 -7.81 22.75
CA GLY A 116 4.92 -6.63 22.99
C GLY A 116 3.93 -6.34 21.86
N CYS A 117 3.10 -5.33 22.09
CA CYS A 117 2.12 -4.85 21.14
C CYS A 117 2.11 -3.32 21.12
N ALA A 118 1.88 -2.74 19.95
CA ALA A 118 1.71 -1.32 19.74
C ALA A 118 0.37 -1.01 19.07
N ASP A 119 -0.33 0.00 19.60
CA ASP A 119 -1.51 0.62 19.02
C ASP A 119 -1.10 1.75 18.11
N LEU A 120 -1.54 1.69 16.85
CA LEU A 120 -1.20 2.64 15.81
C LEU A 120 -2.45 3.42 15.43
N LYS A 121 -2.46 4.72 15.74
CA LYS A 121 -3.55 5.63 15.36
C LYS A 121 -3.23 6.25 14.01
N TYR A 122 -3.93 5.81 12.97
CA TYR A 122 -3.79 6.34 11.63
C TYR A 122 -4.70 7.55 11.42
N THR A 123 -4.10 8.66 11.00
CA THR A 123 -4.81 9.82 10.44
C THR A 123 -4.60 9.83 8.93
N VAL A 124 -5.69 9.71 8.18
CA VAL A 124 -5.69 9.67 6.72
C VAL A 124 -6.17 11.00 6.17
N THR A 125 -5.49 11.53 5.18
CA THR A 125 -5.99 12.62 4.34
C THR A 125 -6.30 12.06 2.96
N ILE A 126 -7.55 12.22 2.52
CA ILE A 126 -8.02 11.75 1.22
C ILE A 126 -8.23 12.97 0.32
N ASP A 127 -7.47 13.06 -0.77
CA ASP A 127 -7.51 14.16 -1.74
C ASP A 127 -8.19 13.82 -3.07
#